data_AF-A0A7W8G8E9-F1
#
_entry.id   AF-A0A7W8G8E9-F1
#
_cell.length_a   1.000
_cell.length_b   1.000
_cell.length_c   1.000
_cell.angle_alpha   90.00
_cell.angle_beta   90.00
_cell.angle_gamma   90.00
#
_symmetry.space_group_name_H-M   'P 1'
#
loop_
_entity.id
_entity.type
_entity.pdbx_description
1 polymer ?
#
loop_
_entity_poly.entity_id
_entity_poly.type
_entity_poly.pdbx_seq_one_letter_code
_entity_poly.pdbx_strand_id
1 'polypeptide(L)'
;MDNFFEPVQHDGEYVLTKKGSRDFGEITPEIAKSIKRQAGKIRLRIGIEEKDNKGNFGEKHIERPARLEQMRAAGFECARDLVEAVCGDFDEIYENGMDLLLYKYGKNDVMAYVELTPMPDGEFYDVKTALPTRRTFIKNKNPVWKKIPVKNNAALT
;
A
#
# COMPACT_ATOMS: atom_id res chain seq x y z
N MET A 1 13.41 -0.61 27.61
CA MET A 1 13.84 -0.91 26.24
C MET A 1 13.45 0.30 25.42
N ASP A 2 14.44 1.07 24.99
CA ASP A 2 14.18 2.25 24.17
C ASP A 2 13.66 1.77 22.82
N ASN A 3 12.39 2.03 22.53
CA ASN A 3 11.85 1.89 21.19
C ASN A 3 12.51 2.96 20.32
N PHE A 4 13.61 2.59 19.65
CA PHE A 4 14.20 3.42 18.62
C PHE A 4 13.21 3.50 17.46
N PHE A 5 12.43 4.57 17.44
CA PHE A 5 11.65 4.96 16.27
C PHE A 5 12.62 5.42 15.20
N GLU A 6 12.75 4.64 14.13
CA GLU A 6 13.48 5.10 12.94
C GLU A 6 12.67 6.25 12.31
N PRO A 7 13.23 7.47 12.23
CA PRO A 7 12.52 8.59 11.63
C PRO A 7 12.14 8.27 10.18
N VAL A 8 11.00 8.82 9.74
CA VAL A 8 10.64 8.75 8.33
C VAL A 8 11.62 9.61 7.55
N GLN A 9 12.15 9.04 6.47
CA GLN A 9 13.08 9.72 5.56
C GLN A 9 12.38 9.99 4.23
N HIS A 10 12.82 11.05 3.56
CA HIS A 10 12.27 11.50 2.30
C HIS A 10 13.39 11.76 1.29
N ASP A 11 13.07 11.61 0.01
CA ASP A 11 13.94 11.91 -1.12
C ASP A 11 13.14 12.65 -2.19
N GLY A 12 13.32 13.97 -2.25
CA GLY A 12 12.47 14.84 -3.04
C GLY A 12 11.01 14.79 -2.56
N GLU A 13 10.09 14.44 -3.46
CA GLU A 13 8.66 14.29 -3.13
C GLU A 13 8.29 12.90 -2.58
N TYR A 14 9.25 11.97 -2.49
CA TYR A 14 9.01 10.58 -2.13
C TYR A 14 9.31 10.31 -0.66
N VAL A 15 8.48 9.46 -0.05
CA VAL A 15 8.77 8.82 1.23
C VAL A 15 9.66 7.61 0.96
N LEU A 16 10.63 7.34 1.84
CA LEU A 16 11.49 6.16 1.75
C LEU A 16 10.99 5.05 2.68
N THR A 17 11.15 3.79 2.24
CA THR A 17 10.96 2.61 3.10
C THR A 17 11.96 2.61 4.25
N LYS A 18 11.78 1.71 5.23
CA LYS A 18 12.76 1.54 6.33
C LYS A 18 14.17 1.20 5.84
N LYS A 19 14.28 0.64 4.63
CA LYS A 19 15.56 0.31 3.97
C LYS A 19 16.10 1.43 3.07
N GLY A 20 15.47 2.60 3.06
CA GLY A 20 15.88 3.75 2.25
C GLY A 20 15.52 3.67 0.77
N SER A 21 14.63 2.75 0.37
CA SER A 21 14.17 2.63 -1.03
C SER A 21 12.95 3.51 -1.29
N ARG A 22 12.78 4.02 -2.52
CA ARG A 22 11.53 4.67 -2.97
C ARG A 22 10.42 3.66 -3.30
N ASP A 23 10.78 2.42 -3.58
CA ASP A 23 9.86 1.38 -4.03
C ASP A 23 9.38 0.55 -2.83
N PHE A 24 8.08 0.67 -2.53
CA PHE A 24 7.39 -0.04 -1.43
C PHE A 24 6.88 -1.42 -1.86
N GLY A 25 6.79 -1.66 -3.17
CA GLY A 25 6.27 -2.88 -3.76
C GLY A 25 6.23 -2.79 -5.27
N GLU A 26 5.59 -3.76 -5.90
CA GLU A 26 5.48 -3.84 -7.35
C GLU A 26 4.20 -4.57 -7.77
N ILE A 27 3.51 -4.02 -8.78
CA ILE A 27 2.61 -4.81 -9.62
C ILE A 27 3.49 -5.47 -10.68
N THR A 28 3.87 -6.72 -10.46
CA THR A 28 4.80 -7.45 -11.33
C THR A 28 4.19 -7.69 -12.72
N PRO A 29 4.99 -7.99 -13.76
CA PRO A 29 4.46 -8.33 -15.09
C PRO A 29 3.44 -9.47 -15.10
N GLU A 30 3.61 -10.45 -14.21
CA GLU A 30 2.66 -11.56 -14.06
C GLU A 30 1.32 -11.09 -13.49
N ILE A 31 1.35 -10.33 -12.41
CA ILE A 31 0.16 -9.75 -11.79
C ILE A 31 -0.52 -8.82 -12.79
N ALA A 32 0.22 -7.89 -13.39
CA ALA A 32 -0.24 -6.94 -14.39
C ALA A 32 -0.99 -7.63 -15.54
N LYS A 33 -0.43 -8.71 -16.08
CA LYS A 33 -1.07 -9.52 -17.12
C LYS A 33 -2.39 -10.11 -16.65
N SER A 34 -2.44 -10.64 -15.42
CA SER A 34 -3.66 -11.27 -14.88
C SER A 34 -4.80 -10.26 -14.67
N ILE A 35 -4.49 -9.03 -14.22
CA ILE A 35 -5.46 -7.97 -13.96
C ILE A 35 -5.67 -7.03 -15.16
N LYS A 36 -5.00 -7.30 -16.29
CA LYS A 36 -5.03 -6.49 -17.52
C LYS A 36 -4.71 -5.01 -17.25
N ARG A 37 -3.60 -4.76 -16.54
CA ARG A 37 -3.05 -3.42 -16.27
C ARG A 37 -1.56 -3.38 -16.63
N GLN A 38 -0.94 -2.19 -16.55
CA GLN A 38 0.52 -2.05 -16.66
C GLN A 38 1.23 -2.66 -15.44
N ALA A 39 2.46 -3.11 -15.64
CA ALA A 39 3.36 -3.43 -14.54
C ALA A 39 4.02 -2.15 -14.05
N GLY A 40 4.39 -2.09 -12.77
CA GLY A 40 5.04 -0.90 -12.24
C GLY A 40 5.37 -0.99 -10.75
N LYS A 41 6.39 -0.21 -10.35
CA LYS A 41 6.74 -0.03 -8.94
C LYS A 41 5.64 0.74 -8.22
N ILE A 42 5.43 0.41 -6.95
CA ILE A 42 4.53 1.14 -6.07
C ILE A 42 5.36 2.08 -5.21
N ARG A 43 5.01 3.37 -5.22
CA ARG A 43 5.73 4.42 -4.49
C ARG A 43 4.76 5.25 -3.65
N LEU A 44 5.25 5.76 -2.53
CA LEU A 44 4.52 6.68 -1.68
C LEU A 44 5.13 8.07 -1.80
N ARG A 45 4.33 9.05 -2.22
CA ARG A 45 4.70 10.46 -2.17
C ARG A 45 4.30 11.10 -0.85
N ILE A 46 4.99 12.18 -0.48
CA ILE A 46 4.63 13.04 0.67
C ILE A 46 3.18 13.53 0.51
N GLY A 47 2.82 13.92 -0.72
CA GLY A 47 1.47 14.32 -1.08
C GLY A 47 0.97 15.56 -0.35
N ILE A 48 -0.36 15.70 -0.31
CA ILE A 48 -1.05 16.86 0.26
C ILE A 48 -2.30 16.42 1.02
N GLU A 49 -2.61 17.15 2.09
CA GLU A 49 -3.90 17.09 2.77
C GLU A 49 -4.40 18.51 3.01
N GLU A 50 -5.39 18.91 2.23
CA GLU A 50 -6.03 20.21 2.34
C GLU A 50 -7.53 20.04 2.57
N LYS A 51 -8.11 20.90 3.40
CA LYS A 51 -9.54 20.88 3.65
C LYS A 51 -10.30 21.18 2.34
N ASP A 52 -11.33 20.40 2.05
CA ASP A 52 -12.22 20.54 0.87
C ASP A 52 -11.54 20.30 -0.50
N ASN A 53 -10.32 19.78 -0.53
CA ASN A 53 -9.63 19.40 -1.76
C ASN A 53 -9.88 17.92 -2.11
N LYS A 54 -10.41 17.66 -3.31
CA LYS A 54 -10.67 16.30 -3.81
C LYS A 54 -9.40 15.56 -4.25
N GLY A 55 -8.29 16.27 -4.40
CA GLY A 55 -7.01 15.76 -4.86
C GLY A 55 -6.06 15.34 -3.75
N ASN A 56 -6.49 15.21 -2.50
CA ASN A 56 -5.60 14.80 -1.41
C ASN A 56 -5.06 13.39 -1.61
N PHE A 57 -3.78 13.19 -1.33
CA PHE A 57 -3.09 11.92 -1.53
C PHE A 57 -1.83 11.80 -0.69
N GLY A 58 -1.23 10.60 -0.71
CA GLY A 58 0.10 10.36 -0.15
C GLY A 58 0.14 10.39 1.38
N GLU A 59 1.36 10.50 1.91
CA GLU A 59 1.65 10.46 3.35
C GLU A 59 0.78 11.44 4.14
N LYS A 60 0.73 12.72 3.75
CA LYS A 60 -0.04 13.75 4.48
C LYS A 60 -1.54 13.41 4.56
N HIS A 61 -2.11 12.85 3.49
CA HIS A 61 -3.52 12.43 3.47
C HIS A 61 -3.80 11.22 4.37
N ILE A 62 -2.84 10.29 4.41
CA ILE A 62 -2.90 9.08 5.24
C ILE A 62 -2.71 9.44 6.72
N GLU A 63 -1.83 10.39 7.04
CA GLU A 63 -1.48 10.73 8.43
C GLU A 63 -2.40 11.76 9.08
N ARG A 64 -3.63 11.92 8.58
CA ARG A 64 -4.64 12.70 9.28
C ARG A 64 -4.83 12.21 10.72
N PRO A 65 -5.09 13.10 11.69
CA PRO A 65 -5.08 12.76 13.11
C PRO A 65 -5.89 11.49 13.47
N ALA A 66 -7.14 11.40 13.02
CA ALA A 66 -7.99 10.23 13.28
C ALA A 66 -7.52 8.95 12.58
N ARG A 67 -6.87 9.07 11.41
CA ARG A 67 -6.31 7.93 10.65
C ARG A 67 -5.03 7.42 11.31
N LEU A 68 -4.19 8.33 11.78
CA LEU A 68 -2.98 8.02 12.52
C LEU A 68 -3.28 7.29 13.84
N GLU A 69 -4.33 7.69 14.56
CA GLU A 69 -4.80 6.98 15.75
C GLU A 69 -5.25 5.55 15.43
N GLN A 70 -6.03 5.36 14.36
CA GLN A 70 -6.47 4.05 13.89
C GLN A 70 -5.28 3.15 13.51
N MET A 71 -4.26 3.73 12.86
CA MET A 71 -3.04 3.04 12.48
C MET A 71 -2.25 2.58 13.69
N ARG A 72 -2.04 3.45 14.67
CA ARG A 72 -1.34 3.12 15.92
C ARG A 72 -2.06 2.02 16.69
N ALA A 73 -3.39 2.10 16.78
CA ALA A 73 -4.20 1.02 17.37
C ALA A 73 -4.07 -0.31 16.62
N ALA A 74 -3.78 -0.26 15.31
CA ALA A 74 -3.53 -1.43 14.48
C ALA A 74 -2.05 -1.91 14.51
N GLY A 75 -1.15 -1.22 15.20
CA GLY A 75 0.27 -1.55 15.31
C GLY A 75 1.18 -0.90 14.27
N PHE A 76 0.72 0.17 13.61
CA PHE A 76 1.49 0.95 12.65
C PHE A 76 1.72 2.37 13.15
N GLU A 77 2.97 2.81 13.17
CA GLU A 77 3.31 4.11 13.78
C GLU A 77 3.03 5.30 12.86
N CYS A 78 3.11 5.10 11.56
CA CYS A 78 3.06 6.12 10.51
C CYS A 78 2.63 5.51 9.17
N ALA A 79 2.42 6.36 8.15
CA ALA A 79 1.97 5.94 6.83
C ALA A 79 2.96 5.00 6.16
N ARG A 80 4.28 5.30 6.26
CA ARG A 80 5.36 4.46 5.75
C ARG A 80 5.19 3.01 6.20
N ASP A 81 4.99 2.80 7.49
CA ASP A 81 4.92 1.47 8.10
C ASP A 81 3.72 0.66 7.58
N LEU A 82 2.55 1.31 7.45
CA LEU A 82 1.35 0.66 6.94
C LEU A 82 1.47 0.35 5.45
N VAL A 83 1.99 1.30 4.66
CA VAL A 83 2.16 1.14 3.21
C VAL A 83 3.19 0.06 2.91
N GLU A 84 4.31 0.01 3.63
CA GLU A 84 5.32 -1.03 3.48
C GLU A 84 4.75 -2.42 3.80
N ALA A 85 3.89 -2.52 4.82
CA ALA A 85 3.24 -3.78 5.17
C ALA A 85 2.27 -4.29 4.09
N VAL A 86 1.45 -3.42 3.49
CA VAL A 86 0.47 -3.83 2.47
C VAL A 86 1.09 -3.94 1.07
N CYS A 87 1.84 -2.94 0.61
CA CYS A 87 2.37 -2.91 -0.75
C CYS A 87 3.54 -3.89 -0.96
N GLY A 88 4.28 -4.20 0.10
CA GLY A 88 5.38 -5.16 0.04
C GLY A 88 4.92 -6.63 -0.04
N ASP A 89 3.70 -6.94 0.41
CA ASP A 89 3.22 -8.33 0.52
C ASP A 89 1.68 -8.44 0.57
N PHE A 90 0.95 -7.81 -0.36
CA PHE A 90 -0.52 -7.89 -0.42
C PHE A 90 -1.01 -9.28 -0.83
N ASP A 91 -2.18 -9.68 -0.37
CA ASP A 91 -2.77 -11.00 -0.63
C ASP A 91 -3.80 -10.97 -1.76
N GLU A 92 -4.48 -9.85 -1.94
CA GLU A 92 -5.52 -9.70 -2.95
C GLU A 92 -5.48 -8.31 -3.59
N ILE A 93 -5.90 -8.25 -4.84
CA ILE A 93 -6.12 -7.00 -5.59
C ILE A 93 -7.58 -6.94 -6.02
N TYR A 94 -8.18 -5.76 -5.85
CA TYR A 94 -9.52 -5.45 -6.33
C TYR A 94 -9.48 -4.23 -7.26
N GLU A 95 -10.36 -4.20 -8.25
CA GLU A 95 -10.57 -3.00 -9.06
C GLU A 95 -11.39 -1.95 -8.30
N ASN A 96 -11.05 -0.67 -8.52
CA ASN A 96 -11.78 0.47 -8.00
C ASN A 96 -11.75 1.64 -9.02
N GLY A 97 -12.38 1.44 -10.18
CA GLY A 97 -12.32 2.42 -11.26
C GLY A 97 -10.92 2.51 -11.87
N MET A 98 -10.28 3.67 -11.76
CA MET A 98 -8.89 3.88 -12.22
C MET A 98 -7.86 3.34 -11.21
N ASP A 99 -8.26 3.18 -9.94
CA ASP A 99 -7.39 2.70 -8.88
C ASP A 99 -7.43 1.18 -8.76
N LEU A 100 -6.36 0.63 -8.18
CA LEU A 100 -6.32 -0.71 -7.63
C LEU A 100 -6.38 -0.62 -6.10
N LEU A 101 -7.16 -1.49 -5.48
CA LEU A 101 -7.15 -1.70 -4.04
C LEU A 101 -6.30 -2.93 -3.74
N LEU A 102 -5.15 -2.72 -3.09
CA LEU A 102 -4.32 -3.78 -2.53
C LEU A 102 -4.78 -4.10 -1.12
N TYR A 103 -4.94 -5.38 -0.81
CA TYR A 103 -5.45 -5.84 0.47
C TYR A 103 -4.54 -6.90 1.08
N LYS A 104 -4.26 -6.78 2.37
CA LYS A 104 -3.49 -7.76 3.13
C LYS A 104 -4.25 -8.22 4.37
N TYR A 105 -4.32 -9.53 4.54
CA TYR A 105 -4.88 -10.16 5.72
C TYR A 105 -3.88 -10.11 6.88
N GLY A 106 -4.39 -9.97 8.11
CA GLY A 106 -3.55 -10.00 9.29
C GLY A 106 -4.34 -10.04 10.59
N LYS A 107 -3.66 -9.76 11.71
CA LYS A 107 -4.33 -9.47 13.00
C LYS A 107 -5.24 -8.25 12.85
N ASN A 108 -4.73 -7.24 12.14
CA ASN A 108 -5.49 -6.13 11.62
C ASN A 108 -5.34 -6.19 10.11
N ASP A 109 -6.46 -6.35 9.39
CA ASP A 109 -6.44 -6.31 7.94
C ASP A 109 -6.08 -4.87 7.50
N VAL A 110 -5.29 -4.72 6.45
CA VAL A 110 -4.84 -3.41 5.95
C VAL A 110 -5.03 -3.31 4.44
N MET A 111 -5.20 -2.09 3.95
CA MET A 111 -5.38 -1.84 2.53
C MET A 111 -4.72 -0.54 2.05
N ALA A 112 -4.40 -0.48 0.76
CA ALA A 112 -3.96 0.72 0.07
C ALA A 112 -4.66 0.85 -1.28
N TYR A 113 -5.05 2.06 -1.64
CA TYR A 113 -5.42 2.41 -3.01
C TYR A 113 -4.20 2.95 -3.74
N VAL A 114 -3.93 2.38 -4.92
CA VAL A 114 -2.85 2.78 -5.80
C VAL A 114 -3.38 3.13 -7.18
N GLU A 115 -2.87 4.22 -7.75
CA GLU A 115 -3.29 4.72 -9.07
C GLU A 115 -2.06 4.78 -9.97
N LEU A 116 -2.16 4.28 -11.20
CA LEU A 116 -1.07 4.40 -12.14
C LEU A 116 -0.90 5.87 -12.54
N THR A 117 0.26 6.44 -12.19
CA THR A 117 0.61 7.83 -12.46
C THR A 117 1.64 7.88 -13.58
N PRO A 118 1.36 8.59 -14.70
CA PRO A 118 2.35 8.82 -15.73
C PRO A 118 3.41 9.83 -15.26
N MET A 119 4.68 9.54 -15.52
CA MET A 119 5.78 10.51 -15.36
C MET A 119 6.68 10.54 -16.58
N PRO A 120 7.44 11.63 -16.80
CA PRO A 120 8.40 11.74 -17.89
C PRO A 120 9.48 10.65 -17.91
N ASP A 121 9.84 10.09 -16.76
CA ASP A 121 10.90 9.10 -16.55
C ASP A 121 10.37 7.65 -16.40
N GLY A 122 9.06 7.44 -16.48
CA GLY A 122 8.41 6.14 -16.44
C GLY A 122 7.15 6.11 -15.59
N GLU A 123 6.23 5.20 -15.88
CA GLU A 123 4.98 5.05 -15.13
C GLU A 123 5.24 4.31 -13.80
N PHE A 124 4.56 4.74 -12.74
CA PHE A 124 4.57 4.04 -11.45
C PHE A 124 3.19 4.09 -10.80
N TYR A 125 2.94 3.18 -9.87
CA TYR A 125 1.73 3.17 -9.06
C TYR A 125 1.92 4.08 -7.84
N ASP A 126 1.19 5.18 -7.78
CA ASP A 126 1.22 6.12 -6.66
C ASP A 126 0.20 5.73 -5.59
N VAL A 127 0.62 5.70 -4.34
CA VAL A 127 -0.27 5.40 -3.21
C VAL A 127 -1.11 6.63 -2.89
N LYS A 128 -2.41 6.56 -3.20
CA LYS A 128 -3.35 7.66 -2.95
C LYS A 128 -3.78 7.71 -1.50
N THR A 129 -4.11 6.56 -0.92
CA THR A 129 -4.52 6.46 0.48
C THR A 129 -4.34 5.03 0.98
N ALA A 130 -4.20 4.87 2.30
CA ALA A 130 -4.03 3.58 2.94
C ALA A 130 -4.58 3.63 4.37
N LEU A 131 -5.08 2.50 4.88
CA LEU A 131 -5.67 2.44 6.21
C LEU A 131 -5.82 1.00 6.73
N PRO A 132 -5.85 0.82 8.07
CA PRO A 132 -6.38 -0.38 8.67
C PRO A 132 -7.87 -0.50 8.39
N THR A 133 -8.34 -1.73 8.27
CA THR A 133 -9.73 -2.02 7.93
C THR A 133 -10.22 -3.28 8.62
N ARG A 134 -11.52 -3.53 8.52
CA ARG A 134 -12.15 -4.76 9.00
C ARG A 134 -12.34 -5.71 7.83
N ARG A 135 -12.31 -7.01 8.08
CA ARG A 135 -12.60 -8.03 7.05
C ARG A 135 -13.91 -7.81 6.31
N THR A 136 -14.91 -7.27 6.99
CA THR A 136 -16.21 -6.93 6.40
C THR A 136 -16.14 -5.89 5.28
N PHE A 137 -15.02 -5.16 5.13
CA PHE A 137 -14.81 -4.20 4.06
C PHE A 137 -14.82 -4.86 2.66
N ILE A 138 -14.24 -6.05 2.54
CA ILE A 138 -14.13 -6.78 1.27
C ILE A 138 -15.26 -7.78 1.05
N LYS A 139 -16.19 -7.97 2.00
CA LYS A 139 -17.17 -9.07 1.98
C LYS A 139 -18.02 -9.16 0.70
N ASN A 140 -18.23 -8.03 0.03
CA ASN A 140 -19.05 -7.92 -1.18
C ASN A 140 -18.20 -7.58 -2.43
N LYS A 141 -16.87 -7.68 -2.33
CA LYS A 141 -15.95 -7.38 -3.43
C LYS A 141 -15.41 -8.70 -3.97
N ASN A 142 -15.27 -8.77 -5.30
CA ASN A 142 -14.59 -9.88 -5.96
C ASN A 142 -13.18 -9.42 -6.34
N PRO A 143 -12.13 -10.08 -5.87
CA PRO A 143 -10.77 -9.73 -6.23
C PRO A 143 -10.48 -10.15 -7.67
N VAL A 144 -9.72 -9.31 -8.36
CA VAL A 144 -9.22 -9.57 -9.72
C VAL A 144 -7.91 -10.36 -9.71
N TRP A 145 -7.23 -10.40 -8.57
CA TRP A 145 -6.08 -11.25 -8.34
C TRP A 145 -6.01 -11.70 -6.88
N LYS A 146 -5.53 -12.92 -6.67
CA LYS A 146 -5.24 -13.49 -5.34
C LYS A 146 -3.85 -14.10 -5.35
N LYS A 147 -3.09 -13.87 -4.29
CA LYS A 147 -1.85 -14.57 -4.01
C LYS A 147 -2.15 -16.05 -3.84
N ILE A 148 -1.44 -16.89 -4.58
CA ILE A 148 -1.54 -18.34 -4.42
C ILE A 148 -0.70 -18.69 -3.17
N PRO A 149 -1.29 -19.34 -2.15
CA PRO A 149 -0.51 -19.83 -1.02
C PRO A 149 0.54 -20.81 -1.53
N VAL A 150 1.81 -20.57 -1.20
CA VAL A 150 2.86 -21.55 -1.47
C VAL A 150 2.51 -22.80 -0.67
N LYS A 151 2.10 -23.88 -1.35
CA LYS A 151 1.99 -25.18 -0.70
C LYS A 151 3.40 -25.63 -0.36
N ASN A 152 3.73 -25.63 0.94
CA ASN A 152 4.93 -26.32 1.40
C ASN A 152 4.74 -27.81 1.11
N ASN A 153 5.31 -28.28 -0.01
CA ASN A 153 5.57 -29.69 -0.21
C ASN A 153 6.72 -30.07 0.73
N ALA A 154 6.42 -30.20 2.03
CA ALA A 154 7.23 -31.00 2.94
C ALA A 154 7.00 -32.47 2.58
N ALA A 155 7.57 -32.90 1.45
CA ALA A 155 7.68 -34.29 1.08
C ALA A 155 8.91 -34.87 1.80
N LEU A 156 8.62 -35.73 2.77
CA LEU A 156 9.33 -36.97 3.10
C LEU A 156 10.79 -37.07 2.60
N THR A 157 11.73 -36.96 3.54
CA THR A 157 13.00 -37.71 3.54
C THR A 157 13.27 -38.18 4.95
#